data_AF-A0A8J8K9E8-F1
#
_entry.id   AF-A0A8J8K9E8-F1
#
_cell.length_a   1.000
_cell.length_b   1.000
_cell.length_c   1.000
_cell.angle_alpha   90.00
_cell.angle_beta   90.00
_cell.angle_gamma   90.00
#
_symmetry.space_group_name_H-M   'P 1'
#
loop_
_entity.id
_entity.type
_entity.pdbx_description
1 polymer ?
#
loop_
_entity_poly.entity_id
_entity_poly.type
_entity_poly.pdbx_seq_one_letter_code
_entity_poly.pdbx_strand_id
1 'polypeptide(L)'
;MEFISYRQSVYLLSMILPVTGHFLLLPTIIILSGHEAWVAILLALPIGLLFGFTLSRLHTIYPTYSFDKMLIKTFGKITGNLLMIILMGYFFYLLLITFYGLVDFIKLFFLPETPLWVLAIPFYLVVFYAIKVGVESITRISEALLPIIIFTGSAVGIATLHEKDYELLFPIFENGIAPMYGGILLTIALFGEMSMILMIHLKK
;
A
#
# COMPACT_ATOMS: atom_id res chain seq x y z
N MET A 1 -20.10 13.48 10.11
CA MET A 1 -18.97 13.34 9.16
C MET A 1 -17.72 13.23 9.99
N GLU A 2 -17.06 12.08 9.94
CA GLU A 2 -15.82 11.82 10.66
C GLU A 2 -14.68 12.58 9.96
N PHE A 3 -13.88 13.30 10.72
CA PHE A 3 -12.82 14.16 10.19
C PHE A 3 -11.46 13.60 10.60
N ILE A 4 -10.58 13.38 9.62
CA ILE A 4 -9.24 12.82 9.86
C ILE A 4 -8.19 13.93 9.77
N SER A 5 -7.26 13.98 10.73
CA SER A 5 -6.14 14.93 10.71
C SER A 5 -5.15 14.60 9.56
N TYR A 6 -4.42 15.61 9.06
CA TYR A 6 -3.35 15.39 8.09
C TYR A 6 -2.33 14.36 8.58
N ARG A 7 -1.88 14.46 9.83
CA ARG A 7 -0.95 13.49 10.43
C ARG A 7 -1.52 12.07 10.35
N GLN A 8 -2.76 11.92 10.79
CA GLN A 8 -3.49 10.66 10.78
C GLN A 8 -3.60 10.04 9.39
N SER A 9 -3.82 10.85 8.35
CA SER A 9 -3.83 10.37 6.96
C SER A 9 -2.48 9.82 6.51
N VAL A 10 -1.37 10.43 6.94
CA VAL A 10 -0.01 9.92 6.65
C VAL A 10 0.19 8.56 7.30
N TYR A 11 -0.14 8.40 8.58
CA TYR A 11 -0.05 7.11 9.27
C TYR A 11 -0.90 6.03 8.58
N LEU A 12 -2.12 6.38 8.16
CA LEU A 12 -3.01 5.47 7.45
C LEU A 12 -2.43 5.04 6.09
N LEU A 13 -1.93 5.97 5.29
CA LEU A 13 -1.34 5.66 3.98
C LEU A 13 -0.04 4.87 4.10
N SER A 14 0.77 5.15 5.13
CA SER A 14 1.99 4.39 5.38
C SER A 14 1.72 2.92 5.72
N MET A 15 0.51 2.56 6.17
CA MET A 15 0.12 1.17 6.41
C MET A 15 -0.02 0.32 5.14
N ILE A 16 0.03 0.93 3.96
CA ILE A 16 0.15 0.19 2.70
C ILE A 16 1.51 -0.54 2.60
N LEU A 17 2.57 0.02 3.22
CA LEU A 17 3.93 -0.50 3.08
C LEU A 17 4.17 -1.87 3.74
N PRO A 18 3.74 -2.14 4.99
CA PRO A 18 4.08 -3.41 5.64
C PRO A 18 3.48 -4.64 4.97
N VAL A 19 2.21 -4.58 4.55
CA VAL A 19 1.55 -5.74 3.94
C VAL A 19 1.77 -5.75 2.43
N THR A 20 1.21 -4.79 1.70
CA THR A 20 1.32 -4.77 0.24
C THR A 20 2.77 -4.58 -0.21
N GLY A 21 3.46 -3.56 0.31
CA GLY A 21 4.82 -3.23 -0.12
C GLY A 21 5.85 -4.31 0.24
N HIS A 22 5.88 -4.73 1.51
CA HIS A 22 6.92 -5.62 2.03
C HIS A 22 6.56 -7.10 1.91
N PHE A 23 5.38 -7.55 2.35
CA PHE A 23 5.07 -8.98 2.32
C PHE A 23 4.59 -9.48 0.95
N LEU A 24 3.78 -8.70 0.21
CA LEU A 24 3.27 -9.13 -1.09
C LEU A 24 4.23 -8.79 -2.24
N LEU A 25 4.62 -7.53 -2.38
CA LEU A 25 5.33 -7.07 -3.57
C LEU A 25 6.84 -7.29 -3.51
N LEU A 26 7.49 -7.12 -2.36
CA LEU A 26 8.95 -7.21 -2.27
C LEU A 26 9.52 -8.56 -2.76
N PRO A 27 8.95 -9.74 -2.43
CA PRO A 27 9.44 -11.00 -2.99
C PRO A 27 9.36 -11.02 -4.53
N THR A 28 8.28 -10.48 -5.09
CA THR A 28 8.09 -10.40 -6.54
C THR A 28 9.08 -9.42 -7.17
N ILE A 29 9.33 -8.28 -6.54
CA ILE A 29 10.35 -7.31 -6.98
C ILE A 29 11.74 -7.94 -6.98
N ILE A 30 12.09 -8.70 -5.94
CA ILE A 30 13.37 -9.43 -5.87
C ILE A 30 13.47 -10.50 -6.96
N ILE A 31 12.41 -11.25 -7.23
CA ILE A 31 12.40 -12.26 -8.31
C ILE A 31 12.61 -11.60 -9.68
N LEU A 32 11.99 -10.45 -9.92
CA LEU A 32 12.07 -9.75 -11.20
C LEU A 32 13.39 -9.01 -11.40
N SER A 33 13.94 -8.42 -10.33
CA SER A 33 15.07 -7.48 -10.40
C SER A 33 16.36 -7.99 -9.76
N GLY A 34 16.36 -9.19 -9.19
CA GLY A 34 17.52 -9.80 -8.56
C GLY A 34 18.07 -8.94 -7.41
N HIS A 35 19.41 -8.87 -7.31
CA HIS A 35 20.09 -8.06 -6.31
C HIS A 35 19.91 -6.55 -6.54
N GLU A 36 19.46 -6.13 -7.72
CA GLU A 36 19.20 -4.72 -8.07
C GLU A 36 17.80 -4.24 -7.64
N ALA A 37 17.01 -5.08 -6.96
CA ALA A 37 15.67 -4.75 -6.48
C ALA A 37 15.62 -3.47 -5.63
N TRP A 38 16.63 -3.21 -4.81
CA TRP A 38 16.70 -1.99 -4.00
C TRP A 38 16.86 -0.73 -4.87
N VAL A 39 17.61 -0.82 -5.96
CA VAL A 39 17.78 0.28 -6.93
C VAL A 39 16.48 0.50 -7.70
N ALA A 40 15.81 -0.57 -8.11
CA ALA A 40 14.50 -0.49 -8.76
C ALA A 40 13.47 0.29 -7.91
N ILE A 41 13.45 0.04 -6.59
CA ILE A 41 12.58 0.76 -5.64
C ILE A 41 12.98 2.25 -5.57
N LEU A 42 14.27 2.56 -5.47
CA LEU A 42 14.76 3.95 -5.42
C LEU A 42 14.44 4.72 -6.71
N LEU A 43 14.57 4.09 -7.88
CA LEU A 43 14.26 4.68 -9.18
C LEU A 43 12.75 4.96 -9.36
N ALA A 44 11.87 4.24 -8.65
CA ALA A 44 10.44 4.51 -8.66
C ALA A 44 10.03 5.69 -7.75
N LEU A 45 10.84 6.07 -6.75
CA LEU A 45 10.51 7.12 -5.78
C LEU A 45 10.18 8.48 -6.43
N PRO A 46 10.90 9.00 -7.45
CA PRO A 46 10.56 10.29 -8.06
C PRO A 46 9.15 10.31 -8.64
N ILE A 47 8.71 9.20 -9.24
CA ILE A 47 7.37 9.06 -9.81
C ILE A 47 6.33 9.01 -8.69
N GLY A 48 6.61 8.27 -7.62
CA GLY A 48 5.76 8.24 -6.43
C GLY A 48 5.59 9.62 -5.77
N LEU A 49 6.68 10.37 -5.63
CA LEU A 49 6.67 11.74 -5.09
C LEU A 49 5.86 12.69 -5.98
N LEU A 50 6.04 12.61 -7.30
CA LEU A 50 5.27 13.39 -8.26
C LEU A 50 3.77 13.05 -8.17
N PHE A 51 3.44 11.77 -8.02
CA PHE A 51 2.06 11.31 -7.86
C PHE A 51 1.46 11.84 -6.55
N GLY A 52 2.15 11.68 -5.43
CA GLY A 52 1.72 12.21 -4.12
C GLY A 52 1.52 13.74 -4.15
N PHE A 53 2.43 14.47 -4.79
CA PHE A 53 2.27 15.92 -5.00
C PHE A 53 1.00 16.25 -5.80
N THR A 54 0.74 15.49 -6.86
CA THR A 54 -0.47 15.66 -7.68
C THR A 54 -1.74 15.42 -6.87
N LEU A 55 -1.78 14.36 -6.07
CA LEU A 55 -2.90 14.06 -5.17
C LEU A 55 -3.12 15.20 -4.15
N SER A 56 -2.04 15.69 -3.55
CA SER A 56 -2.10 16.82 -2.61
C SER A 56 -2.65 18.08 -3.28
N ARG A 57 -2.23 18.39 -4.52
CA ARG A 57 -2.73 19.55 -5.27
C ARG A 57 -4.20 19.40 -5.60
N LEU A 58 -4.66 18.22 -6.00
CA LEU A 58 -6.08 17.95 -6.26
C LEU A 58 -6.95 18.22 -5.02
N HIS A 59 -6.52 17.76 -3.85
CA HIS A 59 -7.22 18.02 -2.59
C HIS A 59 -7.31 19.53 -2.27
N THR A 60 -6.31 20.33 -2.65
CA THR A 60 -6.36 21.79 -2.46
C THR A 60 -7.30 22.50 -3.45
N ILE A 61 -7.43 21.99 -4.67
CA ILE A 61 -8.28 22.56 -5.72
C ILE A 61 -9.76 22.20 -5.50
N TYR A 62 -10.03 20.99 -5.00
CA TYR A 62 -11.38 20.45 -4.80
C TYR A 62 -11.70 20.13 -3.33
N PRO A 63 -11.59 21.09 -2.40
CA PRO A 63 -11.63 20.82 -0.96
C PRO A 63 -12.98 20.35 -0.41
N THR A 64 -14.07 20.57 -1.16
CA THR A 64 -15.45 20.23 -0.75
C THR A 64 -16.12 19.21 -1.67
N TYR A 65 -15.41 18.74 -2.70
CA TYR A 65 -15.96 17.75 -3.62
C TYR A 65 -15.66 16.37 -3.07
N SER A 66 -16.69 15.52 -3.05
CA SER A 66 -16.48 14.09 -2.94
C SER A 66 -15.80 13.58 -4.20
N PHE A 67 -15.03 12.50 -4.08
CA PHE A 67 -14.21 11.97 -5.18
C PHE A 67 -15.00 11.69 -6.47
N ASP A 68 -16.21 11.14 -6.33
CA ASP A 68 -17.16 10.92 -7.42
C ASP A 68 -17.55 12.24 -8.13
N LYS A 69 -17.85 13.29 -7.36
CA LYS A 69 -18.19 14.62 -7.91
C LYS A 69 -16.99 15.25 -8.61
N MET A 70 -15.78 15.03 -8.10
CA MET A 70 -14.55 15.50 -8.74
C MET A 70 -14.37 14.83 -10.11
N LEU A 71 -14.53 13.50 -10.19
CA LEU A 71 -14.45 12.77 -11.47
C LEU A 71 -15.52 13.24 -12.47
N ILE A 72 -16.77 13.37 -12.03
CA ILE A 72 -17.88 13.85 -12.87
C ILE A 72 -17.63 15.28 -13.35
N LYS A 73 -17.09 16.16 -12.49
CA LYS A 73 -16.81 17.56 -12.84
C LYS A 73 -15.68 17.67 -13.88
N THR A 74 -14.66 16.83 -13.78
CA THR A 74 -13.49 16.87 -14.66
C THR A 74 -13.72 16.16 -16.00
N PHE A 75 -14.35 14.99 -15.99
CA PHE A 75 -14.49 14.14 -17.18
C PHE A 75 -15.93 14.06 -17.73
N GLY A 76 -16.88 14.72 -17.08
CA GLY A 76 -18.31 14.63 -17.41
C GLY A 76 -18.99 13.43 -16.75
N LYS A 77 -20.33 13.40 -16.82
CA LYS A 77 -21.16 12.42 -16.09
C LYS A 77 -20.90 10.97 -16.52
N ILE A 78 -20.78 10.71 -17.82
CA ILE A 78 -20.61 9.35 -18.34
C ILE A 78 -19.23 8.80 -17.98
N THR A 79 -18.18 9.49 -18.42
CA THR A 79 -16.79 9.08 -18.18
C THR A 79 -16.43 9.10 -16.71
N GLY A 80 -16.90 10.09 -15.94
CA GLY A 80 -16.67 10.16 -14.50
C GLY A 80 -17.27 8.97 -13.75
N ASN A 81 -18.49 8.56 -14.09
CA ASN A 81 -19.12 7.38 -13.50
C ASN A 81 -18.39 6.08 -13.89
N LEU A 82 -17.96 5.95 -15.15
CA LEU A 82 -17.20 4.80 -15.60
C LEU A 82 -15.88 4.66 -14.83
N LEU A 83 -15.13 5.76 -14.67
CA LEU A 83 -13.89 5.79 -13.89
C LEU A 83 -14.11 5.43 -12.42
N MET A 84 -15.22 5.88 -11.83
CA MET A 84 -15.57 5.51 -10.46
C MET A 84 -15.80 4.00 -10.32
N ILE A 85 -16.51 3.37 -11.26
CA ILE A 85 -16.73 1.92 -11.26
C ILE A 85 -15.39 1.16 -11.41
N ILE A 86 -14.52 1.61 -12.31
CA ILE A 86 -13.19 1.02 -12.49
C ILE A 86 -12.37 1.10 -11.20
N LEU A 87 -12.37 2.26 -10.54
CA LEU A 87 -11.65 2.44 -9.27
C LEU A 87 -12.24 1.61 -8.13
N MET A 88 -13.56 1.48 -8.05
CA MET A 88 -14.20 0.56 -7.10
C MET A 88 -13.77 -0.89 -7.34
N GLY A 89 -13.73 -1.32 -8.61
CA GLY A 89 -13.24 -2.65 -8.98
C GLY A 89 -11.77 -2.86 -8.62
N TYR A 90 -10.93 -1.85 -8.85
CA TYR A 90 -9.52 -1.86 -8.47
C TYR A 90 -9.32 -2.01 -6.95
N PHE A 91 -9.99 -1.19 -6.13
CA PHE A 91 -9.88 -1.29 -4.67
C PHE A 91 -10.49 -2.57 -4.12
N PHE A 92 -11.55 -3.08 -4.75
CA PHE A 92 -12.10 -4.39 -4.39
C PHE A 92 -11.12 -5.53 -4.70
N TYR A 93 -10.45 -5.48 -5.85
CA TYR A 93 -9.39 -6.43 -6.18
C TYR A 93 -8.23 -6.35 -5.19
N LEU A 94 -7.79 -5.13 -4.84
CA LEU A 94 -6.74 -4.92 -3.83
C LEU A 94 -7.14 -5.48 -2.45
N LEU A 95 -8.39 -5.28 -2.03
CA LEU A 95 -8.91 -5.87 -0.80
C LEU A 95 -8.78 -7.40 -0.84
N LEU A 96 -9.17 -8.05 -1.94
CA LEU A 96 -9.11 -9.50 -2.07
C LEU A 96 -7.67 -10.03 -2.02
N ILE A 97 -6.76 -9.43 -2.79
CA ILE A 97 -5.36 -9.92 -2.87
C ILE A 97 -4.60 -9.68 -1.57
N THR A 98 -4.79 -8.52 -0.91
CA THR A 98 -4.13 -8.23 0.38
C THR A 98 -4.68 -9.10 1.49
N PHE A 99 -5.98 -9.34 1.52
CA PHE A 99 -6.61 -10.25 2.48
C PHE A 99 -6.13 -11.69 2.29
N TYR A 100 -6.12 -12.18 1.04
CA TYR A 100 -5.60 -13.50 0.73
C TYR A 100 -4.13 -13.62 1.13
N GLY A 101 -3.30 -12.65 0.75
CA GLY A 101 -1.88 -12.61 1.11
C GLY A 101 -1.63 -12.63 2.62
N LEU A 102 -2.45 -11.91 3.40
CA LEU A 102 -2.38 -11.93 4.86
C LEU A 102 -2.69 -13.33 5.43
N VAL A 103 -3.79 -13.94 5.00
CA VAL A 103 -4.21 -15.25 5.51
C VAL A 103 -3.22 -16.34 5.09
N ASP A 104 -2.72 -16.28 3.86
CA ASP A 104 -1.73 -17.22 3.32
C ASP A 104 -0.39 -17.09 4.06
N PHE A 105 0.06 -15.86 4.35
CA PHE A 105 1.23 -15.60 5.18
C PHE A 105 1.10 -16.22 6.58
N ILE A 106 -0.05 -16.02 7.24
CA ILE A 106 -0.29 -16.60 8.58
C ILE A 106 -0.26 -18.12 8.52
N LYS A 107 -0.91 -18.71 7.51
CA LYS A 107 -0.89 -20.15 7.30
C LYS A 107 0.55 -20.65 7.12
N LEU A 108 1.31 -20.04 6.21
CA LEU A 108 2.63 -20.51 5.83
C LEU A 108 3.62 -20.49 7.00
N PHE A 109 3.61 -19.44 7.81
CA PHE A 109 4.64 -19.23 8.85
C PHE A 109 4.20 -19.63 10.26
N PHE A 110 2.91 -19.60 10.58
CA PHE A 110 2.44 -19.80 11.96
C PHE A 110 1.54 -21.02 12.12
N LEU A 111 0.63 -21.27 11.16
CA LEU A 111 -0.41 -22.28 11.30
C LEU A 111 -0.55 -23.15 10.03
N PRO A 112 0.51 -23.87 9.61
CA PRO A 112 0.57 -24.56 8.30
C PRO A 112 -0.48 -25.66 8.15
N GLU A 113 -0.76 -26.37 9.24
CA GLU A 113 -1.75 -27.46 9.29
C GLU A 113 -3.20 -26.96 9.33
N THR A 114 -3.42 -25.65 9.52
CA THR A 114 -4.78 -25.12 9.66
C THR A 114 -5.42 -24.88 8.28
N PRO A 115 -6.67 -25.32 8.05
CA PRO A 115 -7.38 -24.99 6.82
C PRO A 115 -7.58 -23.48 6.65
N LEU A 116 -7.43 -22.99 5.41
CA LEU A 116 -7.40 -21.56 5.12
C LEU A 116 -8.70 -20.82 5.54
N TRP A 117 -9.85 -21.48 5.41
CA TRP A 117 -11.14 -20.91 5.80
C TRP A 117 -11.26 -20.70 7.32
N VAL A 118 -10.63 -21.54 8.15
CA VAL A 118 -10.63 -21.41 9.61
C VAL A 118 -9.87 -20.14 10.00
N LEU A 119 -8.76 -19.85 9.32
CA LEU A 119 -7.98 -18.63 9.52
C LEU A 119 -8.72 -17.39 9.01
N ALA A 120 -9.38 -17.49 7.84
CA ALA A 120 -10.02 -16.35 7.20
C ALA A 120 -11.25 -15.81 7.96
N ILE A 121 -12.09 -16.67 8.55
CA ILE A 121 -13.35 -16.26 9.21
C ILE A 121 -13.13 -15.18 10.29
N PRO A 122 -12.21 -15.35 11.26
CA PRO A 122 -11.92 -14.32 12.25
C PRO A 122 -11.50 -12.98 11.63
N PHE A 123 -10.66 -12.99 10.59
CA PHE A 123 -10.25 -11.76 9.92
C PHE A 123 -11.42 -11.08 9.21
N TYR A 124 -12.32 -11.85 8.57
CA TYR A 124 -13.55 -11.28 8.01
C TYR A 124 -14.41 -10.60 9.07
N LEU A 125 -14.56 -11.20 10.25
CA LEU A 125 -15.32 -10.58 11.35
C LEU A 125 -14.71 -9.25 11.78
N VAL A 126 -13.38 -9.15 11.84
CA VAL A 126 -12.67 -7.89 12.13
C VAL A 126 -12.92 -6.85 11.05
N VAL A 127 -12.84 -7.22 9.76
CA VAL A 127 -13.13 -6.31 8.64
C VAL A 127 -14.58 -5.82 8.69
N PHE A 128 -15.55 -6.72 8.92
CA PHE A 128 -16.96 -6.34 9.06
C PHE A 128 -17.21 -5.41 10.25
N TYR A 129 -16.52 -5.64 11.36
CA TYR A 129 -16.56 -4.75 12.51
C TYR A 129 -15.96 -3.37 12.18
N ALA A 130 -14.81 -3.33 11.51
CA ALA A 130 -14.16 -2.09 11.10
C ALA A 130 -15.06 -1.23 10.17
N ILE A 131 -15.81 -1.86 9.26
CA ILE A 131 -16.79 -1.17 8.41
C ILE A 131 -17.86 -0.46 9.25
N LYS A 132 -18.31 -1.08 10.36
CA LYS A 132 -19.34 -0.49 11.24
C LYS A 132 -18.83 0.68 12.07
N VAL A 133 -17.58 0.61 12.52
CA VAL A 133 -16.98 1.61 13.43
C VAL A 133 -16.44 2.82 12.66
N GLY A 134 -16.18 2.67 11.35
CA GLY A 134 -15.78 3.78 10.49
C GLY A 134 -14.26 3.98 10.40
N VAL A 135 -13.87 4.92 9.53
CA VAL A 135 -12.47 5.15 9.15
C VAL A 135 -11.68 5.83 10.26
N GLU A 136 -12.34 6.58 11.15
CA GLU A 136 -11.68 7.26 12.26
C GLU A 136 -10.99 6.26 13.21
N SER A 137 -11.65 5.15 13.52
CA SER A 137 -11.07 4.13 14.41
C SER A 137 -9.93 3.37 13.74
N ILE A 138 -10.05 3.06 12.44
CA ILE A 138 -8.97 2.46 11.65
C ILE A 138 -7.73 3.37 11.72
N THR A 139 -7.93 4.67 11.54
CA THR A 139 -6.82 5.62 11.50
C THR A 139 -6.14 5.79 12.85
N ARG A 140 -6.89 5.80 13.96
CA ARG A 140 -6.33 5.81 15.32
C ARG A 140 -5.50 4.56 15.61
N ILE A 141 -5.96 3.40 15.15
CA ILE A 141 -5.20 2.14 15.25
C ILE A 141 -3.92 2.22 14.40
N SER A 142 -3.99 2.79 13.20
CA SER A 142 -2.82 2.98 12.34
C SER A 142 -1.74 3.87 12.99
N GLU A 143 -2.12 4.94 13.69
CA GLU A 143 -1.16 5.78 14.43
C GLU A 143 -0.39 4.98 15.51
N ALA A 144 -1.06 4.03 16.18
CA ALA A 144 -0.44 3.20 17.22
C ALA A 144 0.37 2.03 16.65
N LEU A 145 -0.14 1.37 15.60
CA LEU A 145 0.48 0.18 15.02
C LEU A 145 1.72 0.50 14.19
N LEU A 146 1.75 1.63 13.46
CA LEU A 146 2.85 1.89 12.52
C LEU A 146 4.22 1.99 13.23
N PRO A 147 4.37 2.70 14.36
CA PRO A 147 5.63 2.72 15.10
C PRO A 147 6.06 1.32 15.58
N ILE A 148 5.10 0.49 16.00
CA ILE A 148 5.37 -0.88 16.43
C ILE A 148 5.92 -1.68 15.24
N ILE A 149 5.27 -1.59 14.08
CA ILE A 149 5.67 -2.30 12.87
C ILE A 149 7.06 -1.87 12.42
N ILE A 150 7.33 -0.56 12.38
CA ILE A 150 8.65 -0.01 12.03
C ILE A 150 9.70 -0.55 13.01
N PHE A 151 9.42 -0.47 14.32
CA PHE A 151 10.33 -0.98 15.34
C PHE A 151 10.61 -2.48 15.17
N THR A 152 9.58 -3.31 15.02
CA THR A 152 9.76 -4.76 14.87
C THR A 152 10.46 -5.11 13.56
N GLY A 153 10.12 -4.43 12.46
CA GLY A 153 10.77 -4.66 11.16
C GLY A 153 12.24 -4.26 11.16
N SER A 154 12.57 -3.10 11.73
CA SER A 154 13.96 -2.67 11.90
C SER A 154 14.73 -3.59 12.85
N ALA A 155 14.10 -4.06 13.94
CA ALA A 155 14.74 -4.98 14.88
C ALA A 155 15.14 -6.30 14.21
N VAL A 156 14.27 -6.88 13.38
CA VAL A 156 14.62 -8.07 12.57
C VAL A 156 15.78 -7.75 11.62
N GLY A 157 15.71 -6.62 10.91
CA GLY A 157 16.77 -6.21 10.00
C GLY A 157 18.15 -6.03 10.65
N ILE A 158 18.18 -5.55 11.90
CA ILE A 158 19.41 -5.39 12.71
C ILE A 158 19.86 -6.74 13.28
N ALA A 159 18.94 -7.57 13.76
CA ALA A 159 19.28 -8.87 14.34
C ALA A 159 19.98 -9.79 13.32
N THR A 160 19.61 -9.69 12.04
CA THR A 160 20.21 -10.47 10.95
C THR A 160 21.42 -9.79 10.31
N LEU A 161 22.04 -8.77 10.93
CA LEU A 161 23.12 -8.00 10.30
C LEU A 161 24.34 -8.87 9.96
N HIS A 162 24.69 -9.81 10.84
CA HIS A 162 25.84 -10.70 10.68
C HIS A 162 25.66 -11.74 9.55
N GLU A 163 24.42 -11.99 9.14
CA GLU A 163 24.09 -12.94 8.07
C GLU A 163 24.07 -12.29 6.68
N LYS A 164 24.27 -10.97 6.60
CA LYS A 164 24.16 -10.20 5.35
C LYS A 164 25.53 -9.95 4.74
N ASP A 165 25.73 -10.52 3.56
CA ASP A 165 26.84 -10.13 2.69
C ASP A 165 26.43 -8.94 1.81
N TYR A 166 26.95 -7.76 2.15
CA TYR A 166 26.66 -6.51 1.44
C TYR A 166 27.41 -6.39 0.12
N GLU A 167 28.46 -7.21 -0.12
CA GLU A 167 29.19 -7.20 -1.38
C GLU A 167 28.29 -7.69 -2.53
N LEU A 168 27.33 -8.57 -2.23
CA LEU A 168 26.34 -9.08 -3.18
C LEU A 168 25.34 -8.03 -3.70
N LEU A 169 25.33 -6.81 -3.12
CA LEU A 169 24.55 -5.69 -3.67
C LEU A 169 25.21 -5.06 -4.90
N PHE A 170 26.48 -5.38 -5.15
CA PHE A 170 27.29 -4.85 -6.22
C PHE A 170 27.77 -5.98 -7.16
N PRO A 171 28.11 -5.67 -8.43
CA PRO A 171 28.00 -4.37 -9.08
C PRO A 171 26.55 -3.99 -9.43
N ILE A 172 26.29 -2.68 -9.54
CA ILE A 172 25.01 -2.15 -10.01
C ILE A 172 25.06 -1.99 -11.54
N PHE A 173 23.97 -2.30 -12.22
CA PHE A 173 23.79 -2.25 -13.68
C PHE A 173 24.63 -3.29 -14.44
N GLU A 174 24.90 -4.44 -13.84
CA GLU A 174 25.69 -5.50 -14.50
C GLU A 174 25.03 -5.93 -15.83
N ASN A 175 23.71 -6.03 -15.83
CA ASN A 175 22.89 -6.40 -16.98
C ASN A 175 22.10 -5.20 -17.56
N GLY A 176 22.52 -3.96 -17.25
CA GLY A 176 21.81 -2.74 -17.61
C GLY A 176 20.50 -2.54 -16.82
N ILE A 177 19.59 -1.71 -17.34
CA ILE A 177 18.32 -1.37 -16.64
C ILE A 177 17.18 -2.37 -16.88
N ALA A 178 17.33 -3.27 -17.85
CA ALA A 178 16.26 -4.17 -18.27
C ALA A 178 15.73 -5.08 -17.13
N PRO A 179 16.58 -5.67 -16.26
CA PRO A 179 16.12 -6.51 -15.15
C PRO A 179 15.33 -5.72 -14.10
N MET A 180 15.63 -4.43 -13.93
CA MET A 180 14.95 -3.59 -12.95
C MET A 180 13.56 -3.13 -13.38
N TYR A 181 13.22 -3.23 -14.68
CA TYR A 181 11.99 -2.65 -15.22
C TYR A 181 10.73 -3.19 -14.53
N GLY A 182 10.68 -4.52 -14.29
CA GLY A 182 9.57 -5.15 -13.58
C GLY A 182 9.42 -4.64 -12.14
N GLY A 183 10.53 -4.54 -11.41
CA GLY A 183 10.55 -4.02 -10.04
C GLY A 183 10.16 -2.55 -9.95
N ILE A 184 10.62 -1.72 -10.89
CA ILE A 184 10.26 -0.30 -11.00
C ILE A 184 8.74 -0.17 -11.22
N LEU A 185 8.19 -0.90 -12.19
CA LEU A 185 6.76 -0.83 -12.50
C LEU A 185 5.87 -1.26 -11.33
N LEU A 186 6.22 -2.36 -10.65
CA LEU A 186 5.47 -2.80 -9.47
C LEU A 186 5.55 -1.79 -8.33
N THR A 187 6.72 -1.17 -8.12
CA THR A 187 6.87 -0.12 -7.10
C THR A 187 6.07 1.12 -7.47
N ILE A 188 6.01 1.50 -8.76
CA ILE A 188 5.14 2.60 -9.22
C ILE A 188 3.67 2.27 -8.97
N ALA A 189 3.24 1.03 -9.24
CA ALA A 189 1.86 0.59 -9.04
C ALA A 189 1.44 0.68 -7.56
N LEU A 190 2.36 0.41 -6.62
CA LEU A 190 2.12 0.58 -5.18
C LEU A 190 1.71 2.01 -4.81
N PHE A 191 2.30 3.02 -5.44
CA PHE A 191 1.91 4.42 -5.21
C PHE A 191 0.47 4.72 -5.66
N GLY A 192 -0.09 3.91 -6.55
CA GLY A 192 -1.51 4.01 -6.95
C GLY A 192 -2.48 3.88 -5.78
N GLU A 193 -2.13 3.11 -4.75
CA GLU A 193 -2.96 2.96 -3.53
C GLU A 193 -3.07 4.28 -2.74
N MET A 194 -2.10 5.19 -2.87
CA MET A 194 -2.18 6.52 -2.25
C MET A 194 -3.38 7.33 -2.73
N SER A 195 -3.95 6.99 -3.89
CA SER A 195 -5.17 7.64 -4.40
C SER A 195 -6.38 7.48 -3.47
N MET A 196 -6.35 6.54 -2.51
CA MET A 196 -7.33 6.43 -1.42
C MET A 196 -7.51 7.74 -0.64
N ILE A 197 -6.47 8.58 -0.55
CA ILE A 197 -6.55 9.87 0.15
C ILE A 197 -7.65 10.76 -0.42
N LEU A 198 -7.95 10.65 -1.72
CA LEU A 198 -8.97 11.46 -2.37
C LEU A 198 -10.39 11.03 -2.00
N MET A 199 -10.57 9.81 -1.46
CA MET A 199 -11.86 9.30 -0.99
C MET A 199 -12.15 9.66 0.48
N ILE A 200 -11.14 10.15 1.22
CA ILE A 200 -11.23 10.48 2.64
C ILE A 200 -11.38 11.99 2.80
N HIS A 201 -12.29 12.42 3.69
CA HIS A 201 -12.45 13.84 4.01
C HIS A 201 -11.47 14.25 5.12
N LEU A 202 -10.49 15.08 4.77
CA LEU A 202 -9.51 15.58 5.74
C LEU A 202 -10.04 16.81 6.49
N LYS A 203 -9.82 16.87 7.81
CA LYS A 203 -9.97 18.11 8.58
C LYS A 203 -8.80 19.02 8.24
N LYS A 204 -9.09 20.23 7.78
CA LYS A 204 -8.10 21.31 7.74
C LYS A 204 -7.70 21.73 9.16
#